data_AF-A0A3C1VWH2-F1
#
_entry.id   AF-A0A3C1VWH2-F1
#
_cell.length_a   1.000
_cell.length_b   1.000
_cell.length_c   1.000
_cell.angle_alpha   90.00
_cell.angle_beta   90.00
_cell.angle_gamma   90.00
#
_symmetry.space_group_name_H-M   'P 1'
#
loop_
_entity.id
_entity.type
_entity.pdbx_description
1 polymer ?
#
loop_
_entity_poly.entity_id
_entity_poly.type
_entity_poly.pdbx_seq_one_letter_code
_entity_poly.pdbx_strand_id
1 'polypeptide(L)'
;ALPISKEVRIPIFVLLIASFVTVVELTMQSYFYDLYLILGIFVPLIVTNCAILGRAEAFASKNTWGKSALDGLMMGIGFSVVLIILGAMRELIGSGTLFEQSSLLLGSLGDTLSITVFEDYQGTLLAILPPGAFIGLGLIVAVKNLIDLKTAEAKKSVQPSQKSTVAVANHL
;
A
#
# COMPACT_ATOMS: atom_id res chain seq x y z
N ALA A 1 12.62 -28.81 18.58
CA ALA A 1 12.62 -27.43 18.09
C ALA A 1 13.91 -27.21 17.30
N LEU A 2 13.82 -27.15 15.97
CA LEU A 2 15.01 -27.07 15.12
C LEU A 2 15.63 -25.65 15.23
N PRO A 3 16.94 -25.52 15.51
CA PRO A 3 17.60 -24.24 15.68
C PRO A 3 17.85 -23.63 14.29
N ILE A 4 16.88 -22.85 13.80
CA ILE A 4 17.02 -22.16 12.53
C ILE A 4 17.86 -20.89 12.77
N SER A 5 19.08 -20.87 12.21
CA SER A 5 19.98 -19.71 12.21
C SER A 5 19.27 -18.48 11.64
N LYS A 6 19.48 -17.30 12.23
CA LYS A 6 18.83 -16.04 11.78
C LYS A 6 19.08 -15.75 10.30
N GLU A 7 20.17 -16.25 9.74
CA GLU A 7 20.61 -16.07 8.35
C GLU A 7 19.68 -16.71 7.31
N VAL A 8 18.97 -17.80 7.63
CA VAL A 8 18.09 -18.47 6.65
C VAL A 8 16.64 -18.00 6.71
N ARG A 9 16.30 -17.11 7.64
CA ARG A 9 14.92 -16.65 7.87
C ARG A 9 14.36 -15.85 6.69
N ILE A 10 15.15 -14.92 6.15
CA ILE A 10 14.72 -14.05 5.05
C ILE A 10 14.44 -14.87 3.78
N PRO A 11 15.34 -15.76 3.31
CA PRO A 11 15.07 -16.64 2.17
C PRO A 11 13.82 -17.50 2.35
N ILE A 12 13.57 -18.06 3.54
CA ILE A 12 12.38 -18.89 3.81
C ILE A 12 11.09 -18.07 3.63
N PHE A 13 11.04 -16.84 4.13
CA PHE A 13 9.87 -15.98 3.94
C PHE A 13 9.63 -15.62 2.47
N VAL A 14 10.70 -15.31 1.73
CA VAL A 14 10.60 -15.02 0.30
C VAL A 14 10.10 -16.25 -0.46
N LEU A 15 10.58 -17.45 -0.15
CA LEU A 15 10.11 -18.70 -0.76
C LEU A 15 8.64 -18.99 -0.46
N LEU A 16 8.18 -18.71 0.77
CA LEU A 16 6.77 -18.89 1.16
C LEU A 16 5.86 -17.91 0.40
N ILE A 17 6.28 -16.64 0.28
CA ILE A 17 5.53 -15.64 -0.48
C ILE A 17 5.54 -16.02 -1.97
N ALA A 18 6.69 -16.44 -2.51
CA ALA A 18 6.83 -16.84 -3.90
C ALA A 18 5.88 -17.98 -4.27
N SER A 19 5.82 -19.04 -3.47
CA SER A 19 4.93 -20.18 -3.75
C SER A 19 3.46 -19.78 -3.73
N PHE A 20 3.05 -18.92 -2.80
CA PHE A 20 1.68 -18.40 -2.76
C PHE A 20 1.37 -17.54 -3.98
N VAL A 21 2.27 -16.64 -4.36
CA VAL A 21 2.10 -15.76 -5.54
C VAL A 21 2.06 -16.57 -6.83
N THR A 22 2.83 -17.66 -6.96
CA THR A 22 2.75 -18.58 -8.12
C THR A 22 1.39 -19.26 -8.23
N VAL A 23 0.75 -19.64 -7.11
CA VAL A 23 -0.61 -20.19 -7.16
C VAL A 23 -1.60 -19.14 -7.69
N VAL A 24 -1.44 -17.88 -7.29
CA VAL A 24 -2.27 -16.77 -7.80
C VAL A 24 -2.02 -16.53 -9.28
N GLU A 25 -0.77 -16.59 -9.73
CA GLU A 25 -0.38 -16.45 -11.14
C GLU A 25 -1.05 -17.51 -12.03
N LEU A 26 -0.98 -18.77 -11.62
CA LEU A 26 -1.61 -19.89 -12.34
C LEU A 26 -3.15 -19.76 -12.35
N THR A 27 -3.72 -19.29 -11.24
CA THR A 27 -5.17 -19.03 -11.14
C THR A 27 -5.57 -17.91 -12.12
N MET A 28 -4.77 -16.84 -12.20
CA MET A 28 -5.04 -15.72 -13.11
C MET A 28 -4.91 -16.15 -14.58
N GLN A 29 -3.92 -16.98 -14.92
CA GLN A 29 -3.79 -17.56 -16.25
C GLN A 29 -5.02 -18.40 -16.67
N SER A 30 -5.69 -19.04 -15.71
CA SER A 30 -6.86 -19.89 -15.97
C SER A 30 -8.18 -19.12 -16.06
N TYR A 31 -8.40 -18.07 -15.26
CA TYR A 31 -9.68 -17.36 -15.18
C TYR A 31 -9.66 -15.96 -15.82
N PHE A 32 -8.49 -15.32 -15.89
CA PHE A 32 -8.31 -13.91 -16.25
C PHE A 32 -7.11 -13.70 -17.18
N TYR A 33 -7.15 -14.32 -18.37
CA TYR A 33 -6.02 -14.35 -19.29
C TYR A 33 -5.58 -12.96 -19.80
N ASP A 34 -6.53 -12.06 -20.07
CA ASP A 34 -6.22 -10.70 -20.52
C ASP A 34 -5.45 -9.89 -19.46
N LEU A 35 -5.81 -10.08 -18.18
CA LEU A 35 -5.07 -9.45 -17.07
C LEU A 35 -3.69 -10.06 -16.90
N TYR A 36 -3.53 -11.36 -17.14
CA TYR A 36 -2.23 -12.04 -17.08
C TYR A 36 -1.22 -11.48 -18.08
N LEU A 37 -1.65 -11.17 -19.31
CA LEU A 37 -0.75 -10.59 -20.32
C LEU A 37 -0.16 -9.23 -19.91
N ILE A 38 -0.89 -8.46 -19.09
CA ILE A 38 -0.47 -7.12 -18.65
C ILE A 38 0.24 -7.19 -17.29
N LEU A 39 -0.34 -7.95 -16.35
CA LEU A 39 0.08 -7.95 -14.95
C LEU A 39 1.18 -8.98 -14.65
N GLY A 40 1.43 -9.93 -15.56
CA GLY A 40 2.41 -11.02 -15.37
C GLY A 40 3.82 -10.53 -15.04
N ILE A 41 4.25 -9.41 -15.62
CA ILE A 41 5.57 -8.81 -15.30
C ILE A 41 5.64 -8.25 -13.88
N PHE A 42 4.50 -7.91 -13.26
CA PHE A 42 4.45 -7.36 -11.91
C PHE A 42 4.35 -8.45 -10.83
N VAL A 43 4.02 -9.69 -11.19
CA VAL A 43 3.92 -10.82 -10.26
C VAL A 43 5.24 -11.08 -9.52
N PRO A 44 6.42 -11.14 -10.18
CA PRO A 44 7.70 -11.24 -9.48
C PRO A 44 8.05 -10.01 -8.62
N LEU A 45 7.57 -8.81 -9.01
CA LEU A 45 7.77 -7.57 -8.26
C LEU A 45 6.94 -7.56 -6.95
N ILE A 46 5.84 -8.29 -6.90
CA ILE A 46 5.06 -8.48 -5.66
C ILE A 46 5.82 -9.36 -4.67
N VAL A 47 6.45 -10.46 -5.12
CA VAL A 47 7.24 -11.37 -4.27
C VAL A 47 8.43 -10.65 -3.62
N THR A 48 9.04 -9.74 -4.35
CA THR A 48 10.22 -8.97 -3.93
C THR A 48 9.87 -7.65 -3.24
N ASN A 49 8.59 -7.42 -2.93
CA ASN A 49 8.16 -6.20 -2.25
C ASN A 49 8.69 -6.13 -0.81
N CYS A 50 9.51 -5.10 -0.54
CA CYS A 50 10.15 -4.91 0.76
C CYS A 50 9.15 -4.67 1.90
N ALA A 51 7.99 -4.06 1.64
CA ALA A 51 6.99 -3.79 2.66
C ALA A 51 6.31 -5.09 3.13
N ILE A 52 6.02 -6.01 2.21
CA ILE A 52 5.45 -7.33 2.55
C ILE A 52 6.45 -8.15 3.37
N LEU A 53 7.70 -8.25 2.89
CA LEU A 53 8.75 -8.99 3.60
C LEU A 53 9.04 -8.40 4.99
N GLY A 54 9.13 -7.07 5.09
CA GLY A 54 9.40 -6.37 6.36
C GLY A 54 8.30 -6.60 7.40
N ARG A 55 7.03 -6.62 7.00
CA ARG A 55 5.90 -6.92 7.91
C ARG A 55 5.86 -8.40 8.29
N ALA A 56 6.11 -9.30 7.35
CA ALA A 56 6.20 -10.73 7.61
C ALA A 56 7.32 -11.03 8.63
N GLU A 57 8.49 -10.40 8.49
CA GLU A 57 9.59 -10.59 9.42
C GLU A 57 9.32 -9.92 10.77
N ALA A 58 8.90 -8.65 10.79
CA ALA A 58 8.79 -7.88 12.03
C ALA A 58 7.59 -8.30 12.90
N PHE A 59 6.45 -8.62 12.27
CA PHE A 59 5.20 -8.89 12.96
C PHE A 59 4.85 -10.39 12.97
N ALA A 60 4.86 -11.05 11.81
CA ALA A 60 4.40 -12.44 11.74
C ALA A 60 5.35 -13.43 12.44
N SER A 61 6.67 -13.15 12.49
CA SER A 61 7.63 -14.03 13.17
C SER A 61 7.54 -14.02 14.70
N LYS A 62 6.84 -13.06 15.31
CA LYS A 62 6.79 -12.84 16.75
C LYS A 62 5.38 -12.92 17.36
N ASN A 63 4.33 -13.00 16.53
CA ASN A 63 2.93 -12.97 16.96
C ASN A 63 2.17 -14.24 16.58
N THR A 64 1.07 -14.48 17.30
CA THR A 64 0.12 -15.58 17.03
C THR A 64 -0.57 -15.43 15.66
N TRP A 65 -0.85 -16.55 14.99
CA TRP A 65 -1.42 -16.61 13.64
C TRP A 65 -2.62 -15.65 13.41
N GLY A 66 -3.58 -15.56 14.34
CA GLY A 66 -4.76 -14.73 14.18
C GLY A 66 -4.46 -13.23 14.16
N LYS A 67 -3.53 -12.76 15.01
CA LYS A 67 -3.10 -11.35 15.00
C LYS A 67 -2.31 -11.03 13.73
N SER A 68 -1.47 -11.96 13.28
CA SER A 68 -0.68 -11.82 12.06
C SER A 68 -1.54 -11.80 10.80
N ALA A 69 -2.64 -12.58 10.76
CA ALA A 69 -3.60 -12.55 9.66
C ALA A 69 -4.32 -11.19 9.57
N LEU A 70 -4.74 -10.64 10.72
CA LEU A 70 -5.35 -9.30 10.76
C LEU A 70 -4.36 -8.21 10.31
N ASP A 71 -3.09 -8.31 10.72
CA ASP A 71 -2.04 -7.38 10.28
C ASP A 71 -1.85 -7.39 8.76
N GLY A 72 -1.77 -8.59 8.18
CA GLY A 72 -1.67 -8.78 6.73
C GLY A 72 -2.87 -8.22 5.98
N LEU A 73 -4.08 -8.45 6.48
CA LEU A 73 -5.31 -7.92 5.88
C LEU A 73 -5.32 -6.37 5.90
N MET A 74 -5.02 -5.78 7.05
CA MET A 74 -5.00 -4.32 7.20
C MET A 74 -3.90 -3.67 6.36
N MET A 75 -2.73 -4.30 6.28
CA MET A 75 -1.64 -3.84 5.42
C MET A 75 -2.03 -3.90 3.94
N GLY A 76 -2.68 -4.98 3.50
CA GLY A 76 -3.16 -5.13 2.12
C GLY A 76 -4.18 -4.05 1.77
N ILE A 77 -5.21 -3.88 2.60
CA ILE A 77 -6.25 -2.85 2.39
C ILE A 77 -5.63 -1.45 2.37
N GLY A 78 -4.75 -1.13 3.32
CA GLY A 78 -4.09 0.17 3.38
C GLY A 78 -3.23 0.43 2.14
N PHE A 79 -2.49 -0.57 1.67
CA PHE A 79 -1.67 -0.46 0.46
C PHE A 79 -2.55 -0.25 -0.79
N SER A 80 -3.63 -1.01 -0.94
CA SER A 80 -4.60 -0.83 -2.03
C SER A 80 -5.23 0.56 -2.03
N VAL A 81 -5.66 1.08 -0.88
CA VAL A 81 -6.25 2.43 -0.78
C VAL A 81 -5.27 3.50 -1.22
N VAL A 82 -4.01 3.43 -0.78
CA VAL A 82 -2.98 4.39 -1.19
C VAL A 82 -2.73 4.33 -2.70
N LEU A 83 -2.67 3.12 -3.28
CA LEU A 83 -2.48 2.96 -4.73
C LEU A 83 -3.68 3.45 -5.55
N ILE A 84 -4.91 3.21 -5.08
CA ILE A 84 -6.13 3.71 -5.74
C ILE A 84 -6.15 5.24 -5.74
N ILE A 85 -5.87 5.87 -4.60
CA ILE A 85 -5.84 7.34 -4.50
C ILE A 85 -4.72 7.92 -5.40
N LEU A 86 -3.53 7.31 -5.38
CA LEU A 86 -2.41 7.74 -6.21
C LEU A 86 -2.70 7.54 -7.71
N GLY A 87 -3.36 6.44 -8.07
CA GLY A 87 -3.81 6.16 -9.44
C GLY A 87 -4.85 7.17 -9.92
N ALA A 88 -5.90 7.41 -9.13
CA ALA A 88 -6.95 8.37 -9.44
C ALA A 88 -6.40 9.79 -9.58
N MET A 89 -5.47 10.20 -8.71
CA MET A 89 -4.81 11.50 -8.82
C MET A 89 -3.94 11.60 -10.09
N ARG A 90 -3.26 10.51 -10.49
CA ARG A 90 -2.45 10.48 -11.72
C ARG A 90 -3.30 10.52 -12.98
N GLU A 91 -4.43 9.84 -13.00
CA GLU A 91 -5.39 9.89 -14.12
C GLU A 91 -6.02 11.28 -14.23
N LEU A 92 -6.44 11.86 -13.11
CA LEU A 92 -7.04 13.19 -13.08
C LEU A 92 -6.08 14.28 -13.58
N ILE A 93 -4.80 14.21 -13.21
CA ILE A 93 -3.77 15.20 -13.63
C ILE A 93 -3.22 14.90 -15.03
N GLY A 94 -3.13 13.62 -15.41
CA GLY A 94 -2.54 13.18 -16.66
C GLY A 94 -3.48 13.24 -17.86
N SER A 95 -4.72 12.79 -17.68
CA SER A 95 -5.67 12.52 -18.76
C SER A 95 -7.01 13.27 -18.62
N GLY A 96 -7.30 13.88 -17.45
CA GLY A 96 -8.55 14.61 -17.21
C GLY A 96 -9.79 13.72 -17.08
N THR A 97 -9.60 12.41 -16.94
CA THR A 97 -10.64 11.39 -16.82
C THR A 97 -10.51 10.63 -15.50
N LEU A 98 -11.59 10.02 -15.03
CA LEU A 98 -11.61 9.13 -13.87
C LEU A 98 -12.07 7.73 -14.30
N PHE A 99 -11.24 6.71 -14.01
CA PHE A 99 -11.53 5.28 -14.27
C PHE A 99 -11.70 4.89 -15.74
N GLU A 100 -10.94 5.53 -16.63
CA GLU A 100 -10.75 5.00 -18.00
C GLU A 100 -10.19 3.58 -17.92
N GLN A 101 -10.72 2.66 -18.73
CA GLN A 101 -10.33 1.25 -18.77
C GLN A 101 -10.70 0.38 -17.53
N SER A 102 -11.56 0.84 -16.62
CA SER A 102 -12.07 -0.01 -15.52
C SER A 102 -12.85 -1.25 -15.99
N SER A 103 -13.30 -1.26 -17.24
CA SER A 103 -13.92 -2.41 -17.93
C SER A 103 -12.99 -3.63 -18.02
N LEU A 104 -11.67 -3.45 -18.04
CA LEU A 104 -10.70 -4.55 -18.00
C LEU A 104 -10.66 -5.27 -16.63
N LEU A 105 -11.04 -4.59 -15.54
CA LEU A 105 -11.05 -5.15 -14.18
C LEU A 105 -12.45 -5.58 -13.73
N LEU A 106 -13.51 -4.90 -14.18
CA LEU A 106 -14.89 -5.09 -13.70
C LEU A 106 -15.87 -5.61 -14.76
N GLY A 107 -15.39 -5.85 -16.00
CA GLY A 107 -16.25 -6.25 -17.11
C GLY A 107 -17.34 -5.22 -17.39
N SER A 108 -18.56 -5.66 -17.68
CA SER A 108 -19.71 -4.79 -18.00
C SER A 108 -20.11 -3.77 -16.91
N LEU A 109 -19.59 -3.89 -15.68
CA LEU A 109 -19.81 -2.91 -14.60
C LEU A 109 -18.85 -1.71 -14.67
N GLY A 110 -17.77 -1.78 -15.46
CA GLY A 110 -16.80 -0.70 -15.63
C GLY A 110 -17.28 0.45 -16.53
N ASP A 111 -18.15 0.15 -17.50
CA ASP A 111 -18.65 1.16 -18.45
C ASP A 111 -19.53 2.23 -17.78
N THR A 112 -20.11 1.93 -16.61
CA THR A 112 -20.97 2.86 -15.87
C THR A 112 -20.18 3.78 -14.92
N LEU A 113 -18.88 3.52 -14.72
CA LEU A 113 -18.03 4.28 -13.79
C LEU A 113 -17.05 5.24 -14.49
N SER A 114 -17.06 5.30 -15.83
CA SER A 114 -16.23 6.25 -16.57
C SER A 114 -16.86 7.64 -16.52
N ILE A 115 -16.19 8.56 -15.81
CA ILE A 115 -16.57 9.98 -15.78
C ILE A 115 -15.51 10.74 -16.60
N THR A 116 -15.89 11.12 -17.81
CA THR A 116 -15.10 12.00 -18.69
C THR A 116 -15.32 13.45 -18.25
N VAL A 117 -14.31 14.08 -17.66
CA VAL A 117 -14.45 15.45 -17.11
C VAL A 117 -13.91 16.52 -18.08
N PHE A 118 -12.89 16.21 -18.89
CA PHE A 118 -12.35 17.16 -19.89
C PHE A 118 -11.90 16.46 -21.18
N GLU A 119 -12.36 16.94 -22.33
CA GLU A 119 -12.20 16.33 -23.66
C GLU A 119 -10.96 16.81 -24.43
N ASP A 120 -10.18 17.74 -23.88
CA ASP A 120 -9.02 18.32 -24.57
C ASP A 120 -7.93 18.76 -23.58
N TYR A 121 -7.11 17.82 -23.14
CA TYR A 121 -5.86 18.14 -22.45
C TYR A 121 -4.72 17.38 -23.10
N GLN A 122 -3.75 18.11 -23.63
CA GLN A 122 -2.47 17.59 -24.09
C GLN A 122 -1.78 16.95 -22.88
N GLY A 123 -1.97 15.63 -22.73
CA GLY A 123 -1.66 14.90 -21.51
C GLY A 123 -0.29 15.26 -20.97
N THR A 124 -0.22 15.59 -19.68
CA THR A 124 1.06 15.91 -19.06
C THR A 124 1.85 14.61 -18.94
N LEU A 125 2.68 14.28 -19.93
CA LEU A 125 3.48 13.04 -19.98
C LEU A 125 4.24 12.80 -18.66
N LEU A 126 4.64 13.89 -18.00
CA LEU A 126 5.30 13.88 -16.70
C LEU A 126 4.49 13.21 -15.57
N ALA A 127 3.15 13.29 -15.61
CA ALA A 127 2.25 12.73 -14.59
C ALA A 127 2.07 11.21 -14.74
N ILE A 128 2.21 10.69 -15.96
CA ILE A 128 2.08 9.26 -16.28
C ILE A 128 3.41 8.51 -16.13
N LEU A 129 4.55 9.16 -16.29
CA LEU A 129 5.86 8.53 -16.09
C LEU A 129 6.17 8.30 -14.57
N PRO A 130 7.13 7.39 -14.23
CA PRO A 130 7.57 7.15 -12.86
C PRO A 130 7.81 8.40 -11.97
N PRO A 131 8.42 9.51 -12.43
CA PRO A 131 8.53 10.76 -11.68
C PRO A 131 7.19 11.31 -11.16
N GLY A 132 6.10 11.20 -11.93
CA GLY A 132 4.76 11.65 -11.51
C GLY A 132 4.25 10.88 -10.29
N ALA A 133 4.54 9.59 -10.21
CA ALA A 133 4.18 8.77 -9.05
C ALA A 133 4.94 9.17 -7.78
N PHE A 134 6.22 9.53 -7.89
CA PHE A 134 7.02 10.00 -6.74
C PHE A 134 6.54 11.36 -6.22
N ILE A 135 6.24 12.30 -7.12
CA ILE A 135 5.69 13.61 -6.75
C ILE A 135 4.32 13.44 -6.10
N GLY A 136 3.46 12.61 -6.69
CA GLY A 136 2.14 12.31 -6.14
C GLY A 136 2.19 11.68 -4.75
N LEU A 137 3.04 10.66 -4.57
CA LEU A 137 3.24 10.04 -3.26
C LEU A 137 3.78 11.05 -2.24
N GLY A 138 4.73 11.90 -2.65
CA GLY A 138 5.27 12.97 -1.79
C GLY A 138 4.20 13.96 -1.33
N LEU A 139 3.28 14.36 -2.21
CA LEU A 139 2.16 15.24 -1.87
C LEU A 139 1.19 14.57 -0.89
N ILE A 140 0.84 13.29 -1.13
CA ILE A 140 -0.03 12.52 -0.22
C ILE A 140 0.58 12.44 1.18
N VAL A 141 1.89 12.14 1.27
CA VAL A 141 2.61 12.08 2.55
C VAL A 141 2.69 13.46 3.21
N ALA A 142 2.89 14.53 2.44
CA ALA A 142 2.92 15.90 2.96
C ALA A 142 1.55 16.31 3.55
N VAL A 143 0.46 16.03 2.85
CA VAL A 143 -0.91 16.28 3.34
C VAL A 143 -1.18 15.48 4.60
N LYS A 144 -0.84 14.18 4.61
CA LYS A 144 -0.97 13.36 5.80
C LYS A 144 -0.18 13.95 6.96
N ASN A 145 1.05 14.38 6.74
CA ASN A 145 1.89 14.98 7.77
C ASN A 145 1.27 16.27 8.35
N LEU A 146 0.68 17.11 7.50
CA LEU A 146 -0.05 18.31 7.96
C LEU A 146 -1.28 17.96 8.81
N ILE A 147 -2.05 16.93 8.42
CA ILE A 147 -3.22 16.47 9.19
C ILE A 147 -2.78 15.89 10.53
N ASP A 148 -1.69 15.11 10.54
CA ASP A 148 -1.12 14.54 11.76
C ASP A 148 -0.64 15.61 12.72
N LEU A 149 0.01 16.67 12.24
CA LEU A 149 0.43 17.79 13.06
C LEU A 149 -0.77 18.49 13.72
N LYS A 150 -1.82 18.77 12.93
CA LYS A 150 -3.05 19.38 13.47
C LYS A 150 -3.76 18.47 14.48
N THR A 151 -3.76 17.16 14.24
CA THR A 151 -4.38 16.17 15.14
C THR A 151 -3.53 15.96 16.39
N ALA A 152 -2.20 16.07 16.29
CA ALA A 152 -1.27 16.03 17.41
C ALA A 152 -1.39 17.28 18.29
N GLU A 153 -1.56 18.45 17.69
CA GLU A 153 -1.85 19.71 18.39
C GLU A 153 -3.21 19.65 19.12
N ALA A 154 -4.24 19.10 18.47
CA ALA A 154 -5.56 18.88 19.08
C ALA A 154 -5.53 17.81 20.20
N LYS A 155 -4.64 16.80 20.13
CA LYS A 155 -4.41 15.86 21.24
C LYS A 155 -3.59 16.47 22.37
N LYS A 156 -2.71 17.43 22.08
CA LYS A 156 -1.86 18.10 23.09
C LYS A 156 -2.66 19.06 23.98
N SER A 157 -3.78 19.62 23.51
CA SER A 157 -4.66 20.49 24.32
C SER A 157 -5.55 19.73 25.32
N VAL A 158 -5.65 18.39 25.23
CA VAL A 158 -6.45 17.55 26.16
C VAL A 158 -5.61 16.92 27.28
N GLN A 159 -4.29 17.13 27.31
CA GLN A 159 -3.44 16.57 28.37
C GLN A 159 -2.42 17.55 28.97
N PRO A 160 -2.86 18.54 29.79
CA PRO A 160 -2.01 19.21 30.75
C PRO A 160 -2.36 18.72 32.17
N SER A 161 -1.59 17.77 32.73
CA SER A 161 -1.35 17.58 34.18
C SER A 161 -1.01 16.12 34.56
N GLN A 162 0.23 15.66 34.33
CA GLN A 162 0.78 14.56 35.16
C GLN A 162 2.32 14.44 35.18
N LYS A 163 3.08 15.44 34.71
CA LYS A 163 4.56 15.39 34.75
C LYS A 163 5.24 16.19 35.88
N SER A 164 4.50 16.93 36.72
CA SER A 164 5.12 17.78 37.75
C SER A 164 5.27 17.16 39.15
N THR A 165 4.65 16.02 39.48
CA THR A 165 4.71 15.49 40.86
C THR A 165 5.85 14.48 41.09
N VAL A 166 6.38 13.82 40.05
CA VAL A 166 7.39 12.74 40.24
C VAL A 166 8.84 13.25 40.29
N ALA A 167 9.11 14.48 39.83
CA ALA A 167 10.48 15.01 39.77
C ALA A 167 11.00 15.62 41.09
N VAL A 168 10.14 15.89 42.08
CA VAL A 168 10.55 16.53 43.35
C VAL A 168 10.79 15.52 44.48
N ALA A 169 10.23 14.31 44.40
CA ALA A 169 10.35 13.30 45.47
C ALA A 169 11.65 12.49 45.43
N ASN A 170 12.48 12.61 44.39
CA ASN A 170 13.73 11.86 44.24
C ASN A 170 15.00 12.69 44.53
N HIS A 171 14.84 13.85 45.17
CA HIS A 171 15.96 14.74 45.50
C HIS A 171 15.88 15.36 46.92
N LEU A 172 15.05 14.78 47.79
CA LEU A 172 15.11 14.90 49.27
C LEU A 172 15.43 13.51 49.84
#